data_AF-A0A1H8GR47-F1
#
_entry.id   AF-A0A1H8GR47-F1
#
_cell.length_a   1.000
_cell.length_b   1.000
_cell.length_c   1.000
_cell.angle_alpha   90.00
_cell.angle_beta   90.00
_cell.angle_gamma   90.00
#
_symmetry.space_group_name_H-M   'P 1'
#
loop_
_entity.id
_entity.type
_entity.pdbx_description
1 polymer ?
#
loop_
_entity_poly.entity_id
_entity_poly.type
_entity_poly.pdbx_seq_one_letter_code
_entity_poly.pdbx_strand_id
1 'polypeptide(L)'
;MGSHRSSRRSGAGRSPGAAVVLLAACLIGCTPATGTHPASVQACLDRAQRENAFSLNAVGDVLPSAERVRVEEWNGCDSAGNGAAVSILVAPAVRRDDLWEAFAEAGWSPPAPACSDDCGDAQLVKRVGRRLVGVAFGEKGGLRVDVAQADGCWDDDGYRCP
;
A
#
# COMPACT_ATOMS: atom_id res chain seq x y z
N MET A 1 58.76 40.29 -40.84
CA MET A 1 57.52 40.92 -40.34
C MET A 1 57.04 40.04 -39.20
N GLY A 2 57.00 40.37 -37.92
CA GLY A 2 57.36 41.49 -37.04
C GLY A 2 56.79 41.05 -35.68
N SER A 3 57.12 41.55 -34.50
CA SER A 3 58.21 42.32 -33.92
C SER A 3 57.91 42.26 -32.40
N HIS A 4 58.93 42.53 -31.58
CA HIS A 4 58.87 42.85 -30.14
C HIS A 4 58.59 41.69 -29.16
N ARG A 5 59.55 41.23 -28.32
CA ARG A 5 60.56 41.87 -27.43
C ARG A 5 59.98 42.34 -26.08
N SER A 6 60.66 41.91 -25.02
CA SER A 6 60.70 42.46 -23.65
C SER A 6 59.48 42.19 -22.76
N SER A 7 59.58 42.05 -21.44
CA SER A 7 60.66 41.91 -20.46
C SER A 7 59.94 41.91 -19.09
N ARG A 8 60.60 41.35 -18.07
CA ARG A 8 60.51 41.68 -16.64
C ARG A 8 59.68 40.80 -15.70
N ARG A 9 60.44 40.40 -14.68
CA ARG A 9 60.19 40.42 -13.22
C ARG A 9 59.61 39.16 -12.59
N SER A 10 60.57 38.38 -12.07
CA SER A 10 60.74 38.03 -10.65
C SER A 10 59.62 38.43 -9.69
N GLY A 11 59.19 37.44 -8.90
CA GLY A 11 58.96 37.60 -7.47
C GLY A 11 57.51 37.45 -7.01
N ALA A 12 57.18 36.28 -6.49
CA ALA A 12 56.25 36.04 -5.38
C ALA A 12 56.42 34.55 -5.03
N GLY A 13 56.77 34.13 -3.83
CA GLY A 13 56.14 34.47 -2.57
C GLY A 13 55.58 33.17 -2.02
N ARG A 14 56.24 32.59 -1.02
CA ARG A 14 55.76 31.44 -0.24
C ARG A 14 54.41 31.77 0.36
N SER A 15 53.41 30.91 0.19
CA SER A 15 52.54 30.40 1.27
C SER A 15 51.62 29.28 0.77
N PRO A 16 51.27 28.31 1.65
CA PRO A 16 50.72 27.02 1.26
C PRO A 16 49.21 27.14 1.06
N GLY A 17 48.77 27.14 -0.20
CA GLY A 17 47.37 26.89 -0.53
C GLY A 17 47.15 25.39 -0.55
N ALA A 18 46.56 24.84 0.51
CA ALA A 18 46.04 23.48 0.52
C ALA A 18 45.09 23.30 -0.66
N ALA A 19 45.53 22.58 -1.69
CA ALA A 19 44.68 22.12 -2.77
C ALA A 19 43.80 20.98 -2.23
N VAL A 20 42.68 21.34 -1.60
CA VAL A 20 41.59 20.40 -1.37
C VAL A 20 40.89 20.22 -2.71
N VAL A 21 41.34 19.23 -3.48
CA VAL A 21 40.57 18.69 -4.59
C VAL A 21 39.40 17.95 -3.98
N LEU A 22 38.28 18.66 -3.79
CA LEU A 22 36.99 18.07 -3.53
C LEU A 22 36.59 17.28 -4.78
N LEU A 23 36.92 15.99 -4.79
CA LEU A 23 36.23 15.01 -5.63
C LEU A 23 34.76 15.00 -5.21
N ALA A 24 33.98 15.85 -5.86
CA ALA A 24 32.53 15.73 -5.90
C ALA A 24 32.22 14.45 -6.70
N ALA A 25 32.22 13.31 -6.01
CA ALA A 25 31.57 12.12 -6.50
C ALA A 25 30.09 12.48 -6.64
N CYS A 26 29.62 12.63 -7.88
CA CYS A 26 28.22 12.73 -8.25
C CYS A 26 27.51 11.46 -7.77
N LEU A 27 27.08 11.45 -6.51
CA LEU A 27 26.00 10.62 -6.01
C LEU A 27 24.72 11.15 -6.64
N ILE A 28 24.48 10.82 -7.91
CA ILE A 28 23.14 10.77 -8.47
C ILE A 28 22.47 9.53 -7.87
N GLY A 29 22.30 9.56 -6.55
CA GLY A 29 21.46 8.65 -5.81
C GLY A 29 20.14 9.37 -5.60
N CYS A 30 19.08 8.80 -6.15
CA CYS A 30 17.70 9.24 -6.04
C CYS A 30 17.43 9.96 -4.72
N THR A 31 17.16 11.26 -4.78
CA THR A 31 16.51 11.97 -3.67
C THR A 31 15.21 11.20 -3.37
N PRO A 32 15.02 10.64 -2.17
CA PRO A 32 13.71 10.14 -1.80
C PRO A 32 12.82 11.38 -1.78
N ALA A 33 11.87 11.41 -2.72
CA ALA A 33 10.74 12.30 -2.63
C ALA A 33 10.11 12.05 -1.26
N THR A 34 10.24 13.03 -0.36
CA THR A 34 9.36 13.26 0.80
C THR A 34 8.89 12.02 1.56
N GLY A 35 9.60 11.65 2.63
CA GLY A 35 8.92 11.47 3.92
C GLY A 35 8.54 10.08 4.44
N THR A 36 9.07 8.96 3.94
CA THR A 36 8.89 7.66 4.64
C THR A 36 10.05 7.38 5.58
N HIS A 37 9.87 7.72 6.85
CA HIS A 37 10.77 7.29 7.92
C HIS A 37 10.75 5.73 7.96
N PRO A 38 11.87 5.01 8.16
CA PRO A 38 11.84 3.55 8.27
C PRO A 38 10.85 3.04 9.33
N ALA A 39 10.65 3.82 10.40
CA ALA A 39 9.65 3.58 11.43
C ALA A 39 8.20 3.69 10.92
N SER A 40 7.91 4.57 9.95
CA SER A 40 6.57 4.70 9.35
C SER A 40 6.28 3.57 8.37
N VAL A 41 7.29 3.02 7.69
CA VAL A 41 7.12 1.83 6.83
C VAL A 41 6.78 0.59 7.67
N GLN A 42 7.53 0.34 8.75
CA GLN A 42 7.26 -0.81 9.60
C GLN A 42 5.88 -0.70 10.27
N ALA A 43 5.52 0.49 10.77
CA ALA A 43 4.19 0.73 11.35
C ALA A 43 3.06 0.43 10.34
N CYS A 44 3.24 0.81 9.07
CA CYS A 44 2.29 0.50 8.02
C CYS A 44 2.19 -1.02 7.77
N LEU A 45 3.32 -1.72 7.68
CA LEU A 45 3.32 -3.18 7.49
C LEU A 45 2.64 -3.92 8.64
N ASP A 46 2.92 -3.53 9.88
CA ASP A 46 2.30 -4.11 11.07
C ASP A 46 0.78 -3.87 11.08
N ARG A 47 0.35 -2.68 10.66
CA ARG A 47 -1.07 -2.35 10.48
C ARG A 47 -1.71 -3.23 9.41
N ALA A 48 -1.10 -3.30 8.23
CA ALA A 48 -1.60 -4.10 7.12
C ALA A 48 -1.74 -5.57 7.48
N GLN A 49 -0.78 -6.14 8.22
CA GLN A 49 -0.86 -7.53 8.66
C GLN A 49 -2.07 -7.77 9.57
N ARG A 50 -2.37 -6.84 10.50
CA ARG A 50 -3.56 -6.93 11.35
C ARG A 50 -4.85 -6.79 10.55
N GLU A 51 -4.90 -5.85 9.61
CA GLU A 51 -6.06 -5.63 8.75
C GLU A 51 -6.34 -6.83 7.82
N ASN A 52 -5.30 -7.40 7.20
CA ASN A 52 -5.44 -8.60 6.36
C ASN A 52 -5.90 -9.81 7.16
N ALA A 53 -5.33 -10.04 8.35
CA ALA A 53 -5.77 -11.11 9.23
C ALA A 53 -7.24 -10.94 9.67
N PHE A 54 -7.65 -9.71 9.98
CA PHE A 54 -9.03 -9.40 10.32
C PHE A 54 -9.98 -9.63 9.12
N SER A 55 -9.62 -9.16 7.92
CA SER A 55 -10.39 -9.38 6.69
C SER A 55 -10.56 -10.87 6.37
N LEU A 56 -9.50 -11.68 6.52
CA LEU A 56 -9.55 -13.13 6.34
C LEU A 56 -10.44 -13.85 7.36
N ASN A 57 -10.43 -13.38 8.60
CA ASN A 57 -11.28 -13.92 9.66
C ASN A 57 -12.76 -13.57 9.40
N ALA A 58 -13.04 -12.34 8.99
CA ALA A 58 -14.40 -11.85 8.72
C ALA A 58 -15.15 -12.69 7.67
N VAL A 59 -14.44 -13.21 6.66
CA VAL A 59 -15.00 -14.08 5.62
C VAL A 59 -14.83 -15.57 5.91
N GLY A 60 -14.25 -15.93 7.07
CA GLY A 60 -13.92 -17.29 7.47
C GLY A 60 -15.09 -18.27 7.42
N ASP A 61 -16.25 -17.82 7.89
CA ASP A 61 -17.45 -18.65 8.00
C ASP A 61 -18.15 -18.88 6.66
N VAL A 62 -17.97 -17.97 5.69
CA VAL A 62 -18.59 -18.05 4.36
C VAL A 62 -17.66 -18.73 3.36
N LEU A 63 -16.37 -18.44 3.45
CA LEU A 63 -15.36 -18.96 2.55
C LEU A 63 -14.32 -19.74 3.36
N PRO A 64 -14.60 -20.99 3.74
CA PRO A 64 -13.70 -21.79 4.56
C PRO A 64 -12.38 -22.09 3.83
N SER A 65 -11.32 -22.40 4.58
CA SER A 65 -9.98 -22.60 4.01
C SER A 65 -9.91 -23.69 2.93
N ALA A 66 -10.79 -24.69 2.98
CA ALA A 66 -10.87 -25.76 1.99
C ALA A 66 -11.29 -25.29 0.59
N GLU A 67 -11.99 -24.15 0.50
CA GLU A 67 -12.47 -23.57 -0.76
C GLU A 67 -11.51 -22.50 -1.31
N ARG A 68 -10.46 -22.16 -0.56
CA ARG A 68 -9.45 -21.17 -0.94
C ARG A 68 -8.29 -21.87 -1.63
N VAL A 69 -8.04 -21.52 -2.89
CA VAL A 69 -6.88 -22.01 -3.66
C VAL A 69 -5.64 -21.18 -3.35
N ARG A 70 -5.79 -19.86 -3.27
CA ARG A 70 -4.70 -18.92 -2.98
C ARG A 70 -5.23 -17.68 -2.28
N VAL A 71 -4.44 -17.16 -1.35
CA VAL A 71 -4.67 -15.88 -0.68
C VAL A 71 -3.51 -14.95 -1.04
N GLU A 72 -3.84 -13.77 -1.57
CA GLU A 72 -2.90 -12.70 -1.89
C GLU A 72 -3.17 -11.53 -0.94
N GLU A 73 -2.16 -11.09 -0.21
CA GLU A 73 -2.25 -10.00 0.76
C GLU A 73 -1.58 -8.74 0.20
N TRP A 74 -2.29 -7.61 0.29
CA TRP A 74 -1.83 -6.29 -0.12
C TRP A 74 -1.72 -5.41 1.12
N ASN A 75 -0.64 -4.65 1.24
CA ASN A 75 -0.42 -3.77 2.39
C ASN A 75 -0.79 -2.30 2.15
N GLY A 76 -0.86 -1.87 0.88
CA GLY A 76 -1.18 -0.50 0.51
C GLY A 76 -0.16 0.57 0.96
N CYS A 77 0.98 0.17 1.52
CA CYS A 77 1.98 1.07 2.12
C CYS A 77 2.77 1.91 1.10
N ASP A 78 2.75 1.49 -0.17
CA ASP A 78 3.31 2.21 -1.30
C ASP A 78 2.25 3.01 -2.09
N SER A 79 1.00 3.00 -1.62
CA SER A 79 -0.15 3.63 -2.29
C SER A 79 -0.68 4.81 -1.47
N ALA A 80 -1.22 5.83 -2.15
CA ALA A 80 -1.84 7.00 -1.49
C ALA A 80 -3.08 6.65 -0.65
N GLY A 81 -3.67 5.46 -0.86
CA GLY A 81 -4.89 5.01 -0.18
C GLY A 81 -4.65 4.30 1.14
N ASN A 82 -3.41 3.89 1.46
CA ASN A 82 -3.04 3.25 2.75
C ASN A 82 -3.90 2.03 3.15
N GLY A 83 -4.65 1.41 2.24
CA GLY A 83 -5.59 0.33 2.57
C GLY A 83 -4.97 -1.04 2.39
N ALA A 84 -5.00 -1.87 3.43
CA ALA A 84 -4.70 -3.30 3.28
C ALA A 84 -5.92 -4.05 2.74
N ALA A 85 -5.66 -5.05 1.90
CA ALA A 85 -6.70 -5.84 1.26
C ALA A 85 -6.23 -7.26 1.01
N VAL A 86 -7.20 -8.18 0.91
CA VAL A 86 -6.94 -9.59 0.64
C VAL A 86 -7.70 -10.01 -0.60
N SER A 87 -7.00 -10.63 -1.56
CA SER A 87 -7.62 -11.24 -2.74
C SER A 87 -7.56 -12.76 -2.61
N ILE A 88 -8.71 -13.41 -2.61
CA ILE A 88 -8.84 -14.86 -2.40
C ILE A 88 -9.28 -15.52 -3.70
N LEU A 89 -8.39 -16.30 -4.32
CA LEU A 89 -8.75 -17.17 -5.44
C LEU A 89 -9.49 -18.40 -4.90
N VAL A 90 -10.71 -18.62 -5.38
CA VAL A 90 -11.55 -19.74 -4.93
C VAL A 90 -11.43 -20.95 -5.84
N ALA A 91 -11.81 -22.12 -5.32
CA ALA A 91 -11.80 -23.36 -6.06
C ALA A 91 -12.66 -23.26 -7.34
N PRO A 92 -12.23 -23.82 -8.49
CA PRO A 92 -12.97 -23.69 -9.76
C PRO A 92 -14.40 -24.25 -9.75
N ALA A 93 -14.73 -25.13 -8.80
CA ALA A 93 -16.07 -25.69 -8.65
C ALA A 93 -17.05 -24.72 -7.96
N VAL A 94 -16.55 -23.72 -7.24
CA VAL A 94 -17.37 -22.72 -6.55
C VAL A 94 -17.83 -21.69 -7.56
N ARG A 95 -19.14 -21.41 -7.59
CA ARG A 95 -19.72 -20.41 -8.49
C ARG A 95 -19.93 -19.08 -7.77
N ARG A 96 -19.95 -18.00 -8.56
CA ARG A 96 -20.21 -16.65 -8.05
C ARG A 96 -21.57 -16.52 -7.38
N ASP A 97 -22.61 -17.07 -7.99
CA ASP A 97 -23.98 -16.99 -7.46
C ASP A 97 -24.10 -17.74 -6.13
N ASP A 98 -23.47 -18.93 -6.03
CA ASP A 98 -23.43 -19.71 -4.78
C ASP A 98 -22.71 -18.94 -3.67
N LEU A 99 -21.59 -18.26 -3.98
CA LEU A 99 -20.93 -17.39 -3.01
C LEU A 99 -21.81 -16.20 -2.62
N TRP A 100 -22.43 -15.54 -3.59
CA TRP A 100 -23.32 -14.42 -3.31
C TRP A 100 -24.43 -14.83 -2.32
N GLU A 101 -25.08 -15.97 -2.59
CA GLU A 101 -26.11 -16.54 -1.72
C GLU A 101 -25.54 -16.86 -0.33
N ALA A 102 -24.40 -17.54 -0.24
CA ALA A 102 -23.76 -17.86 1.04
C ALA A 102 -23.39 -16.60 1.86
N PHE A 103 -22.88 -15.54 1.19
CA PHE A 103 -22.62 -14.25 1.84
C PHE A 103 -23.94 -13.61 2.31
N ALA A 104 -24.99 -13.61 1.49
CA ALA A 104 -26.29 -13.07 1.87
C ALA A 104 -26.92 -13.82 3.06
N GLU A 105 -26.87 -15.16 3.06
CA GLU A 105 -27.32 -16.00 4.18
C GLU A 105 -26.54 -15.74 5.46
N ALA A 106 -25.24 -15.46 5.34
CA ALA A 106 -24.39 -15.04 6.45
C ALA A 106 -24.63 -13.58 6.88
N GLY A 107 -25.63 -12.89 6.34
CA GLY A 107 -26.03 -11.54 6.75
C GLY A 107 -25.17 -10.42 6.16
N TRP A 108 -24.45 -10.70 5.06
CA TRP A 108 -23.88 -9.64 4.24
C TRP A 108 -24.96 -9.06 3.34
N SER A 109 -24.86 -7.77 3.04
CA SER A 109 -25.86 -7.09 2.21
C SER A 109 -25.18 -6.13 1.24
N PRO A 110 -25.81 -5.81 0.10
CA PRO A 110 -25.34 -4.71 -0.74
C PRO A 110 -25.15 -3.44 0.08
N PRO A 111 -24.12 -2.61 -0.22
CA PRO A 111 -23.95 -1.34 0.46
C PRO A 111 -25.22 -0.50 0.29
N ALA A 112 -25.84 -0.12 1.41
CA ALA A 112 -27.01 0.75 1.40
C ALA A 112 -26.62 2.15 0.86
N PRO A 113 -27.56 2.99 0.42
CA PRO A 113 -27.26 4.38 0.04
C PRO A 113 -26.65 5.24 1.17
N ALA A 114 -26.68 4.74 2.41
CA ALA A 114 -26.09 5.35 3.59
C ALA A 114 -24.65 4.87 3.89
N CYS A 115 -24.13 3.91 3.11
CA CYS A 115 -22.69 3.70 2.98
C CYS A 115 -22.16 4.96 2.28
N SER A 116 -21.25 5.70 2.92
CA SER A 116 -20.63 6.87 2.28
C SER A 116 -19.93 6.45 0.97
N ASP A 117 -19.50 7.45 0.18
CA ASP A 117 -18.63 7.26 -1.00
C ASP A 117 -17.37 6.39 -0.71
N ASP A 118 -17.09 6.11 0.57
CA ASP A 118 -15.97 5.32 1.08
C ASP A 118 -16.14 3.80 1.00
N CYS A 119 -17.34 3.28 0.71
CA CYS A 119 -17.53 1.82 0.60
C CYS A 119 -16.87 1.23 -0.68
N GLY A 120 -16.27 2.07 -1.53
CA GLY A 120 -15.41 1.67 -2.64
C GLY A 120 -16.11 0.77 -3.65
N ASP A 121 -15.35 -0.17 -4.23
CA ASP A 121 -15.85 -1.17 -5.19
C ASP A 121 -16.57 -2.36 -4.51
N ALA A 122 -16.93 -2.25 -3.22
CA ALA A 122 -17.58 -3.33 -2.49
C ALA A 122 -18.97 -3.62 -3.05
N GLN A 123 -19.23 -4.90 -3.32
CA GLN A 123 -20.52 -5.38 -3.81
C GLN A 123 -21.41 -5.85 -2.66
N LEU A 124 -20.81 -6.37 -1.59
CA LEU A 124 -21.48 -6.68 -0.33
C LEU A 124 -20.67 -6.12 0.83
N VAL A 125 -21.35 -5.74 1.91
CA VAL A 125 -20.74 -5.25 3.15
C VAL A 125 -21.36 -5.93 4.36
N LYS A 126 -20.60 -6.02 5.43
CA LYS A 126 -21.08 -6.49 6.75
C LYS A 126 -20.34 -5.80 7.87
N ARG A 127 -21.07 -5.48 8.93
CA ARG A 127 -20.45 -5.02 10.19
C ARG A 127 -19.90 -6.22 10.95
N VAL A 128 -18.60 -6.23 11.20
CA VAL A 128 -17.90 -7.27 11.98
C VAL A 128 -17.27 -6.61 13.20
N GLY A 129 -17.87 -6.83 14.36
CA GLY A 129 -17.56 -6.05 15.56
C GLY A 129 -17.85 -4.56 15.32
N ARG A 130 -16.83 -3.70 15.47
CA ARG A 130 -16.95 -2.26 15.21
C ARG A 130 -16.69 -1.89 13.74
N ARG A 131 -16.10 -2.79 12.96
CA ARG A 131 -15.62 -2.51 11.60
C ARG A 131 -16.68 -2.76 10.55
N LEU A 132 -16.62 -2.02 9.45
CA LEU A 132 -17.34 -2.34 8.23
C LEU A 132 -16.38 -3.04 7.26
N VAL A 133 -16.71 -4.25 6.83
CA VAL A 133 -15.91 -5.01 5.87
C VAL A 133 -16.68 -5.08 4.56
N GLY A 134 -15.99 -4.84 3.46
CA GLY A 134 -16.52 -4.97 2.11
C GLY A 134 -15.92 -6.17 1.39
N VAL A 135 -16.73 -6.80 0.54
CA VAL A 135 -16.30 -7.82 -0.41
C VAL A 135 -16.71 -7.47 -1.83
N ALA A 136 -15.84 -7.78 -2.79
CA ALA A 136 -16.12 -7.66 -4.21
C ALA A 136 -15.76 -8.97 -4.92
N PHE A 137 -16.56 -9.36 -5.91
CA PHE A 137 -16.31 -10.54 -6.73
C PHE A 137 -15.68 -10.15 -8.07
N GLY A 138 -14.53 -10.74 -8.39
CA GLY A 138 -13.81 -10.57 -9.65
C GLY A 138 -13.54 -11.90 -10.35
N GLU A 139 -13.25 -11.88 -11.66
CA GLU A 139 -13.05 -13.12 -12.46
C GLU A 139 -11.68 -13.21 -13.15
N LYS A 140 -10.75 -12.30 -12.82
CA LYS A 140 -9.44 -12.26 -13.46
C LYS A 140 -8.57 -13.46 -13.06
N GLY A 141 -8.44 -14.41 -13.98
CA GLY A 141 -7.66 -15.64 -13.76
C GLY A 141 -8.36 -16.64 -12.84
N GLY A 142 -9.70 -16.60 -12.78
CA GLY A 142 -10.54 -17.40 -11.89
C GLY A 142 -11.41 -16.51 -10.99
N LEU A 143 -12.42 -17.11 -10.36
CA LEU A 143 -13.27 -16.40 -9.42
C LEU A 143 -12.46 -15.99 -8.18
N ARG A 144 -12.53 -14.71 -7.84
CA ARG A 144 -11.82 -14.07 -6.74
C ARG A 144 -12.81 -13.36 -5.84
N VAL A 145 -12.52 -13.41 -4.54
CA VAL A 145 -13.18 -12.61 -3.51
C VAL A 145 -12.14 -11.63 -2.97
N ASP A 146 -12.31 -10.36 -3.31
CA ASP A 146 -11.50 -9.27 -2.78
C ASP A 146 -12.16 -8.74 -1.52
N VAL A 147 -11.40 -8.64 -0.42
CA VAL A 147 -11.88 -8.28 0.92
C VAL A 147 -11.06 -7.12 1.45
N ALA A 148 -11.73 -6.06 1.88
CA ALA A 148 -11.08 -4.88 2.45
C ALA A 148 -11.94 -4.26 3.55
N GLN A 149 -11.30 -3.40 4.36
CA GLN A 149 -12.02 -2.54 5.28
C GLN A 149 -12.77 -1.48 4.47
N ALA A 150 -14.07 -1.37 4.68
CA ALA A 150 -14.95 -0.40 4.00
C ALA A 150 -15.27 0.81 4.88
N ASP A 151 -14.74 0.85 6.11
CA ASP A 151 -14.76 2.03 6.96
C ASP A 151 -13.41 2.75 6.91
N GLY A 152 -13.39 3.98 6.37
CA GLY A 152 -12.21 4.87 6.30
C GLY A 152 -11.70 5.38 7.66
N CYS A 153 -11.82 4.56 8.69
CA CYS A 153 -11.75 4.89 10.10
C CYS A 153 -10.43 4.50 10.76
N TRP A 154 -9.42 4.09 9.98
CA TRP A 154 -8.09 3.74 10.48
C TRP A 154 -7.07 4.66 9.81
N ASP A 155 -6.17 5.21 10.61
CA ASP A 155 -4.93 5.81 10.15
C ASP A 155 -3.74 5.26 10.94
N ASP A 156 -2.56 5.86 10.76
CA ASP A 156 -1.32 5.39 11.38
C ASP A 156 -1.38 5.40 12.93
N ASP A 157 -2.34 6.11 13.55
CA ASP A 157 -2.55 6.15 15.00
C ASP A 157 -3.62 5.17 15.51
N GLY A 158 -4.27 4.41 14.61
CA GLY A 158 -5.26 3.39 14.97
C GLY A 158 -6.70 3.70 14.54
N TYR A 159 -7.66 2.97 15.12
CA TYR A 159 -9.09 3.14 14.82
C TYR A 159 -9.65 4.42 15.46
N ARG A 160 -10.24 5.31 14.65
CA ARG A 160 -10.76 6.62 15.07
C ARG A 160 -12.28 6.75 15.05
N CYS A 161 -13.02 5.77 14.52
CA CYS A 161 -14.49 5.84 14.50
C CYS A 161 -15.15 5.22 15.75
N PRO A 162 -16.32 5.72 16.17
CA PRO A 162 -17.11 5.15 17.25
C PRO A 162 -17.71 3.79 16.90
#